data_AF-A0A919NDJ6-F1
#
_entry.id   AF-A0A919NDJ6-F1
#
_cell.length_a   1.000
_cell.length_b   1.000
_cell.length_c   1.000
_cell.angle_alpha   90.00
_cell.angle_beta   90.00
_cell.angle_gamma   90.00
#
_symmetry.space_group_name_H-M   'P 1'
#
loop_
_entity.id
_entity.type
_entity.pdbx_description
1 polymer ?
#
loop_
_entity_poly.entity_id
_entity_poly.type
_entity_poly.pdbx_seq_one_letter_code
_entity_poly.pdbx_strand_id
1 'polypeptide(L)'
;MVKERPPVDGLDGRQRMELAAVSGHAERMLLALGRPADDQAVAELRTLSTDPVVYGVALGNELGAIDHDPDLWGHRRPMADLYRACGADLDVAERQRAWRAAQRW
;
A
#
# COMPACT_ATOMS: atom_id res chain seq x y z
N MET A 1 26.04 13.07 7.57
CA MET A 1 25.65 12.23 8.71
C MET A 1 24.30 11.60 8.37
N VAL A 2 24.31 10.36 7.89
CA VAL A 2 23.07 9.63 7.56
C VAL A 2 22.47 9.23 8.90
N LYS A 3 21.35 9.84 9.29
CA LYS A 3 20.61 9.39 10.48
C LYS A 3 20.13 7.98 10.19
N GLU A 4 20.55 7.01 10.99
CA GLU A 4 20.04 5.64 10.92
C GLU A 4 18.51 5.67 10.93
N ARG A 5 17.89 5.02 9.95
CA ARG A 5 16.43 4.84 9.95
C ARG A 5 16.09 3.90 11.10
N PRO A 6 15.18 4.28 12.01
CA PRO A 6 14.74 3.38 13.07
C PRO A 6 14.09 2.13 12.45
N PRO A 7 14.27 0.95 13.06
CA PRO A 7 13.60 -0.27 12.63
C PRO A 7 12.07 -0.10 12.72
N VAL A 8 11.36 -0.61 11.71
CA VAL A 8 9.89 -0.50 11.56
C VAL A 8 9.16 -1.16 12.74
N ASP A 9 9.81 -2.09 13.43
CA ASP A 9 9.31 -2.84 14.58
C ASP A 9 8.97 -1.94 15.79
N GLY A 10 9.43 -0.68 15.80
CA GLY A 10 9.15 0.30 16.86
C GLY A 10 8.00 1.26 16.59
N LEU A 11 7.30 1.16 15.46
CA LEU A 11 6.22 2.09 15.13
C LEU A 11 4.93 1.74 15.87
N ASP A 12 4.30 2.74 16.49
CA ASP A 12 2.95 2.60 17.02
C ASP A 12 1.90 2.54 15.89
N GLY A 13 0.66 2.19 16.24
CA GLY A 13 -0.41 2.03 15.25
C GLY A 13 -0.71 3.30 14.44
N ARG A 14 -0.52 4.49 15.02
CA ARG A 14 -0.72 5.76 14.31
C ARG A 14 0.41 6.01 13.33
N GLN A 15 1.65 5.79 13.74
CA GLN A 15 2.84 5.95 12.90
C GLN A 15 2.84 4.98 11.71
N ARG A 16 2.35 3.75 11.91
CA ARG A 16 2.11 2.78 10.83
C ARG A 16 1.10 3.30 9.79
N MET A 17 0.04 3.97 10.24
CA MET A 17 -0.95 4.60 9.36
C MET A 17 -0.39 5.81 8.61
N GLU A 18 0.44 6.63 9.26
CA GLU A 18 1.14 7.75 8.62
C GLU A 18 2.14 7.25 7.55
N LEU A 19 2.84 6.15 7.80
CA LEU A 19 3.72 5.49 6.82
C LEU A 19 2.93 4.95 5.62
N ALA A 20 1.76 4.36 5.85
CA ALA A 20 0.85 3.93 4.79
C ALA A 20 0.43 5.11 3.90
N ALA A 21 0.09 6.26 4.49
CA ALA A 21 -0.28 7.48 3.75
C ALA A 21 0.87 8.02 2.89
N VAL A 22 2.12 7.92 3.37
CA VAL A 22 3.32 8.30 2.60
C VAL A 22 3.59 7.33 1.45
N SER A 23 3.32 6.03 1.61
CA SER A 23 3.45 5.06 0.50
C SER A 23 2.46 5.34 -0.64
N GLY A 24 1.26 5.85 -0.35
CA GLY A 24 0.33 6.38 -1.36
C GLY A 24 0.82 7.67 -2.04
N HIS A 25 1.82 8.38 -1.49
CA HIS A 25 2.48 9.50 -2.21
C HIS A 25 3.51 8.98 -3.22
N ALA A 26 4.23 7.89 -2.90
CA ALA A 26 5.15 7.22 -3.81
C ALA A 26 4.42 6.57 -5.00
N GLU A 27 3.21 6.04 -4.78
CA GLU A 27 2.27 5.59 -5.83
C GLU A 27 2.05 6.66 -6.92
N ARG A 28 1.76 7.91 -6.51
CA ARG A 28 1.54 9.03 -7.45
C ARG A 28 2.78 9.36 -8.28
N MET A 29 3.98 9.09 -7.76
CA MET A 29 5.23 9.26 -8.50
C MET A 29 5.49 8.11 -9.49
N LEU A 30 5.15 6.86 -9.15
CA LEU A 30 5.30 5.71 -10.05
C LEU A 30 4.29 5.74 -11.20
N LEU A 31 3.07 6.18 -10.93
CA LEU A 31 2.02 6.43 -11.95
C LEU A 31 2.47 7.47 -12.99
N ALA A 32 3.20 8.51 -12.57
CA ALA A 32 3.75 9.51 -13.49
C ALA A 32 4.85 8.95 -14.42
N LEU A 33 5.43 7.78 -14.08
CA LEU A 33 6.54 7.16 -14.81
C LEU A 33 6.11 5.97 -15.70
N GLY A 34 4.87 5.49 -15.59
CA GLY A 34 4.28 4.53 -16.54
C GLY A 34 4.96 3.14 -16.58
N ARG A 35 5.51 2.66 -15.46
CA ARG A 35 6.24 1.37 -15.40
C ARG A 35 5.47 0.30 -14.61
N PRO A 36 5.52 -0.98 -15.02
CA PRO A 36 4.96 -2.09 -14.24
C PRO A 36 5.75 -2.32 -12.95
N ALA A 37 5.10 -2.95 -11.96
CA ALA A 37 5.75 -3.42 -10.75
C ALA A 37 6.78 -4.50 -11.10
N ASP A 38 8.05 -4.26 -10.79
CA ASP A 38 9.17 -5.19 -10.97
C ASP A 38 9.84 -5.51 -9.62
N ASP A 39 10.81 -6.43 -9.63
CA ASP A 39 11.53 -6.85 -8.41
C ASP A 39 12.22 -5.65 -7.71
N GLN A 40 12.60 -4.62 -8.47
CA GLN A 40 13.17 -3.40 -7.93
C GLN A 40 12.10 -2.58 -7.19
N ALA A 41 10.90 -2.41 -7.74
CA ALA A 41 9.80 -1.75 -7.05
C ALA A 41 9.42 -2.45 -5.73
N VAL A 42 9.43 -3.78 -5.72
CA VAL A 42 9.22 -4.59 -4.49
C VAL A 42 10.32 -4.32 -3.47
N ALA A 43 11.58 -4.30 -3.89
CA ALA A 43 12.72 -4.02 -3.01
C ALA A 43 12.65 -2.60 -2.44
N GLU A 44 12.37 -1.60 -3.27
CA GLU A 44 12.23 -0.19 -2.86
C GLU A 44 11.10 -0.02 -1.85
N LEU A 45 9.93 -0.63 -2.09
CA LEU A 45 8.82 -0.57 -1.14
C LEU A 45 9.17 -1.22 0.20
N ARG A 46 9.88 -2.37 0.16
CA ARG A 46 10.42 -3.04 1.36
C ARG A 46 11.43 -2.19 2.13
N THR A 47 12.13 -1.26 1.48
CA THR A 47 13.03 -0.33 2.18
C THR A 47 12.29 0.77 2.97
N LEU A 48 11.03 1.03 2.65
CA LEU A 48 10.19 2.03 3.33
C LEU A 48 9.46 1.42 4.52
N SER A 49 9.00 0.18 4.39
CA SER A 49 8.38 -0.62 5.44
C SER A 49 8.49 -2.09 5.06
N THR A 50 8.67 -3.01 6.01
CA THR A 50 8.47 -4.45 5.78
C THR A 50 7.24 -4.99 6.50
N ASP A 51 6.42 -4.11 7.08
CA ASP A 51 5.27 -4.49 7.91
C ASP A 51 4.10 -5.02 7.04
N PRO A 52 3.75 -6.32 7.16
CA PRO A 52 2.61 -6.92 6.45
C PRO A 52 1.29 -6.19 6.68
N VAL A 53 1.09 -5.61 7.88
CA VAL A 53 -0.14 -4.90 8.25
C VAL A 53 -0.27 -3.60 7.46
N VAL A 54 0.82 -2.85 7.31
CA VAL A 54 0.85 -1.61 6.52
C VAL A 54 0.50 -1.90 5.06
N TYR A 55 1.08 -2.96 4.50
CA TYR A 55 0.73 -3.41 3.15
C TYR A 55 -0.70 -3.93 3.03
N GLY A 56 -1.22 -4.58 4.07
CA GLY A 56 -2.62 -4.99 4.15
C GLY A 56 -3.56 -3.80 4.03
N VAL A 57 -3.34 -2.73 4.81
CA VAL A 57 -4.14 -1.49 4.73
C VAL A 57 -4.07 -0.86 3.34
N ALA A 58 -2.88 -0.78 2.75
CA ALA A 58 -2.71 -0.21 1.41
C ALA A 58 -3.44 -1.05 0.34
N LEU A 59 -3.30 -2.38 0.39
CA LEU A 59 -4.02 -3.31 -0.49
C LEU A 59 -5.55 -3.16 -0.36
N GLY A 60 -6.07 -3.09 0.86
CA GLY A 60 -7.51 -2.92 1.10
C GLY A 60 -8.07 -1.62 0.53
N ASN A 61 -7.29 -0.54 0.52
CA ASN A 61 -7.68 0.72 -0.10
C ASN A 61 -7.76 0.62 -1.63
N GLU A 62 -6.79 -0.03 -2.27
CA GLU A 62 -6.81 -0.24 -3.72
C GLU A 62 -7.99 -1.09 -4.16
N LEU A 63 -8.24 -2.20 -3.45
CA LEU A 63 -9.38 -3.07 -3.73
C LEU A 63 -10.72 -2.36 -3.49
N GLY A 64 -10.83 -1.59 -2.41
CA GLY A 64 -12.04 -0.82 -2.13
C GLY A 64 -12.31 0.28 -3.17
N ALA A 65 -11.27 0.92 -3.72
CA ALA A 65 -11.42 1.90 -4.80
C ALA A 65 -11.83 1.23 -6.12
N ILE A 66 -11.30 0.04 -6.41
CA ILE A 66 -11.72 -0.79 -7.56
C ILE A 66 -13.18 -1.23 -7.44
N ASP A 67 -13.61 -1.66 -6.25
CA ASP A 67 -15.00 -2.07 -6.03
C ASP A 67 -15.97 -0.91 -6.21
N HIS A 68 -15.56 0.30 -5.83
CA HIS A 68 -16.35 1.51 -5.95
C HIS A 68 -16.50 1.97 -7.41
N ASP A 69 -15.42 1.92 -8.18
CA ASP A 69 -15.40 2.28 -9.60
C ASP A 69 -14.58 1.24 -10.39
N PRO A 70 -15.26 0.28 -11.05
CA PRO A 70 -14.61 -0.76 -11.82
C PRO A 70 -13.76 -0.26 -12.99
N ASP A 71 -14.02 0.95 -13.51
CA ASP A 71 -13.18 1.54 -14.56
C ASP A 71 -11.78 1.85 -14.03
N LEU A 72 -11.61 1.90 -12.70
CA LEU A 72 -10.31 2.06 -12.07
C LEU A 72 -9.45 0.79 -12.07
N TRP A 73 -10.01 -0.36 -12.46
CA TRP A 73 -9.34 -1.65 -12.44
C TRP A 73 -7.98 -1.62 -13.13
N GLY A 74 -7.92 -1.04 -14.33
CA GLY A 74 -6.71 -1.04 -15.16
C GLY A 74 -5.51 -0.35 -14.51
N HIS A 75 -5.73 0.69 -13.71
CA HIS A 75 -4.64 1.45 -13.10
C HIS A 75 -4.37 1.05 -11.64
N ARG A 76 -5.36 0.54 -10.92
CA ARG A 76 -5.20 0.14 -9.50
C ARG A 76 -4.75 -1.30 -9.32
N ARG A 77 -5.07 -2.18 -10.28
CA ARG A 77 -4.68 -3.60 -10.20
C ARG A 77 -3.17 -3.81 -10.03
N PRO A 78 -2.27 -3.13 -10.78
CA PRO A 78 -0.84 -3.30 -10.59
C PRO A 78 -0.36 -2.98 -9.17
N MET A 79 -0.98 -1.98 -8.52
CA MET A 79 -0.66 -1.62 -7.13
C MET A 79 -1.17 -2.68 -6.15
N ALA A 80 -2.40 -3.19 -6.34
CA ALA A 80 -2.91 -4.29 -5.54
C ALA A 80 -2.02 -5.55 -5.67
N ASP A 81 -1.56 -5.87 -6.88
CA ASP A 81 -0.67 -7.00 -7.14
C ASP A 81 0.72 -6.78 -6.50
N LEU A 82 1.25 -5.54 -6.53
CA LEU A 82 2.49 -5.16 -5.84
C LEU A 82 2.40 -5.34 -4.33
N TYR A 83 1.33 -4.87 -3.67
CA TYR A 83 1.17 -5.03 -2.22
C TYR A 83 1.04 -6.50 -1.82
N ARG A 84 0.34 -7.33 -2.60
CA ARG A 84 0.32 -8.79 -2.40
C ARG A 84 1.72 -9.39 -2.47
N ALA A 85 2.49 -9.04 -3.51
CA ALA A 85 3.87 -9.52 -3.68
C ALA A 85 4.80 -9.10 -2.54
N CYS A 86 4.54 -7.93 -1.93
CA CYS A 86 5.31 -7.45 -0.78
C CYS A 86 4.98 -8.18 0.54
N GLY A 87 3.94 -9.01 0.57
CA GLY A 87 3.54 -9.80 1.73
C GLY A 87 2.44 -9.13 2.57
N ALA A 88 1.52 -8.40 1.92
CA ALA A 88 0.35 -7.84 2.59
C ALA A 88 -0.40 -8.89 3.42
N ASP A 89 -0.74 -8.50 4.65
CA ASP A 89 -1.69 -9.24 5.49
C ASP A 89 -3.08 -9.14 4.85
N LEU A 90 -3.57 -10.28 4.34
CA LEU A 90 -4.83 -10.36 3.61
C LEU A 90 -6.06 -10.15 4.50
N ASP A 91 -5.98 -10.53 5.78
CA ASP A 91 -7.08 -10.33 6.73
C ASP A 91 -7.22 -8.85 7.10
N VAL A 92 -6.10 -8.13 7.21
CA VAL A 92 -6.10 -6.67 7.36
C VAL A 92 -6.63 -6.00 6.08
N ALA A 93 -6.20 -6.46 4.90
CA ALA A 93 -6.68 -5.93 3.63
C ALA A 93 -8.20 -6.07 3.47
N GLU A 94 -8.75 -7.23 3.79
CA GLU A 94 -10.20 -7.46 3.68
C GLU A 94 -10.99 -6.59 4.66
N ARG A 95 -10.53 -6.45 5.91
CA ARG A 95 -11.15 -5.53 6.89
C ARG A 95 -11.13 -4.09 6.41
N GLN A 96 -10.01 -3.64 5.85
CA GLN A 96 -9.89 -2.28 5.32
C GLN A 96 -10.75 -2.06 4.07
N ARG A 97 -10.83 -3.05 3.18
CA ARG A 97 -11.70 -3.05 1.99
C ARG A 97 -13.17 -2.95 2.38
N ALA A 98 -13.60 -3.75 3.35
CA ALA A 98 -14.97 -3.70 3.88
C ALA A 98 -15.29 -2.34 4.51
N TRP A 99 -14.34 -1.76 5.25
CA TRP A 99 -14.49 -0.40 5.80
C TRP A 99 -14.63 0.67 4.70
N ARG A 100 -13.84 0.60 3.62
CA ARG A 100 -13.95 1.48 2.44
C ARG A 100 -15.32 1.38 1.76
N ALA A 101 -15.86 0.17 1.64
CA ALA A 101 -17.18 -0.06 1.04
C ALA A 101 -18.33 0.49 1.92
N ALA A 102 -18.15 0.53 3.24
CA ALA A 102 -19.12 1.09 4.17
C ALA A 102 -19.09 2.64 4.23
N GLN A 103 -18.03 3.27 3.73
CA GLN A 103 -17.95 4.73 3.61
C GLN A 103 -18.84 5.18 2.44
N ARG A 104 -19.73 6.16 2.67
CA ARG A 104 -20.43 6.86 1.58
C ARG A 104 -19.45 7.87 1.00
N TRP A 105 -19.07 7.66 -0.26
CA TRP A 105 -18.18 8.55 -1.01
C TRP A 105 -18.94 9.78 -1.50
#